data_AF-A0A4R6FFA5-F1
#
_entry.id   AF-A0A4R6FFA5-F1
#
_cell.length_a   1.000
_cell.length_b   1.000
_cell.length_c   1.000
_cell.angle_alpha   90.00
_cell.angle_beta   90.00
_cell.angle_gamma   90.00
#
_symmetry.space_group_name_H-M   'P 1'
#
loop_
_entity.id
_entity.type
_entity.pdbx_description
1 polymer ?
#
loop_
_entity_poly.entity_id
_entity_poly.type
_entity_poly.pdbx_seq_one_letter_code
_entity_poly.pdbx_strand_id
1 'polypeptide(L)'
;MRDFRFTDKELRDVSSKLRAYCRKHFKKDFYLLRSIPGIGGIVAVGIIAELGDLRRFSSLKHLAGYVGLAPSIYESAGNSKSRGMNPRCNRLIRSYFVEASWQAIRTDPVMQAYYRQHLGKDVKKIIVKVAHKLLSPTLAVIKTKTPYEIGVIA
;
A
#
# COMPACT_ATOMS: atom_id res chain seq x y z
N MET A 1 -12.99 1.18 -32.06
CA MET A 1 -12.01 0.14 -31.63
C MET A 1 -10.54 0.57 -31.81
N ARG A 2 -10.20 1.49 -32.74
CA ARG A 2 -8.83 2.04 -32.89
C ARG A 2 -8.39 2.93 -31.72
N ASP A 3 -9.30 3.72 -31.15
CA ASP A 3 -8.96 4.70 -30.09
C ASP A 3 -8.55 4.03 -28.77
N PHE A 4 -9.22 2.94 -28.39
CA PHE A 4 -8.86 2.17 -27.19
C PHE A 4 -7.43 1.61 -27.27
N ARG A 5 -7.01 1.12 -28.43
CA ARG A 5 -5.65 0.61 -28.65
C ARG A 5 -4.60 1.72 -28.56
N PHE A 6 -4.96 2.93 -29.01
CA PHE A 6 -4.09 4.09 -28.90
C PHE A 6 -3.88 4.48 -27.43
N THR A 7 -4.95 4.65 -26.67
CA THR A 7 -4.86 4.99 -25.24
C THR A 7 -4.16 3.92 -24.41
N ASP A 8 -4.39 2.63 -24.68
CA ASP A 8 -3.67 1.54 -23.98
C ASP A 8 -2.16 1.59 -24.27
N LYS A 9 -1.78 1.90 -25.51
CA LYS A 9 -0.38 2.07 -25.88
C LYS A 9 0.26 3.24 -25.13
N GLU A 10 -0.39 4.40 -25.10
CA GLU A 10 0.12 5.57 -24.37
C GLU A 10 0.27 5.27 -22.87
N LEU A 11 -0.72 4.61 -22.26
CA LEU A 11 -0.67 4.22 -20.86
C LEU A 11 0.52 3.30 -20.57
N ARG A 12 0.78 2.32 -21.44
CA ARG A 12 1.94 1.41 -21.32
C ARG A 12 3.25 2.16 -21.45
N ASP A 13 3.37 3.05 -22.41
CA ASP A 13 4.57 3.83 -22.66
C ASP A 13 4.90 4.74 -21.47
N VAL A 14 3.89 5.46 -20.96
CA VAL A 14 4.03 6.31 -19.76
C VAL A 14 4.41 5.46 -18.54
N SER A 15 3.71 4.34 -18.32
CA SER A 15 4.02 3.44 -17.21
C SER A 15 5.44 2.85 -17.31
N SER A 16 5.92 2.59 -18.53
CA SER A 16 7.29 2.12 -18.77
C SER A 16 8.32 3.20 -18.42
N LYS A 17 8.10 4.44 -18.88
CA LYS A 17 8.93 5.61 -18.57
C LYS A 17 8.99 5.88 -17.07
N LEU A 18 7.86 5.84 -16.37
CA LEU A 18 7.80 6.01 -14.92
C LEU A 18 8.64 4.96 -14.17
N ARG A 19 8.49 3.69 -14.54
CA ARG A 19 9.31 2.61 -13.94
C ARG A 19 10.79 2.79 -14.25
N ALA A 20 11.15 3.21 -15.47
CA ALA A 20 12.54 3.49 -15.83
C ALA A 20 13.11 4.64 -15.01
N TYR A 21 12.35 5.72 -14.82
CA TYR A 21 12.73 6.86 -13.99
C TYR A 21 13.00 6.45 -12.54
N CYS A 22 12.08 5.69 -11.91
CA CYS A 22 12.28 5.20 -10.54
C CYS A 22 13.47 4.24 -10.44
N ARG A 23 13.71 3.38 -11.44
CA ARG A 23 14.91 2.50 -11.44
C ARG A 23 16.21 3.29 -11.52
N LYS A 24 16.21 4.46 -12.18
CA LYS A 24 17.39 5.32 -12.33
C LYS A 24 17.65 6.15 -11.07
N HIS A 25 16.63 6.80 -10.52
CA HIS A 25 16.78 7.77 -9.44
C HIS A 25 16.51 7.20 -8.04
N PHE A 26 15.65 6.19 -7.92
CA PHE A 26 15.20 5.61 -6.65
C PHE A 26 15.42 4.10 -6.59
N LYS A 27 16.52 3.62 -7.20
CA LYS A 27 16.80 2.20 -7.44
C LYS A 27 16.59 1.33 -6.19
N LYS A 28 17.21 1.70 -5.07
CA LYS A 28 17.19 0.92 -3.82
C LYS A 28 15.77 0.79 -3.28
N ASP A 29 15.11 1.93 -3.05
CA ASP A 29 13.76 1.97 -2.48
C ASP A 29 12.73 1.29 -3.40
N PHE A 30 12.88 1.42 -4.72
CA PHE A 30 12.03 0.73 -5.69
C PHE A 30 12.11 -0.81 -5.58
N TYR A 31 13.31 -1.37 -5.46
CA TYR A 31 13.47 -2.84 -5.33
C TYR A 31 13.09 -3.34 -3.94
N LEU A 32 13.32 -2.55 -2.88
CA LEU A 32 12.85 -2.87 -1.53
C LEU A 32 11.32 -2.93 -1.48
N LEU A 33 10.62 -1.95 -2.05
CA LEU A 33 9.15 -1.98 -2.12
C LEU A 33 8.65 -3.18 -2.92
N ARG A 34 9.28 -3.50 -4.05
CA ARG A 34 8.91 -4.65 -4.90
C ARG A 34 9.15 -6.01 -4.26
N SER A 35 9.95 -6.08 -3.19
CA SER A 35 10.15 -7.35 -2.46
C SER A 35 8.90 -7.75 -1.67
N ILE A 36 8.03 -6.79 -1.34
CA ILE A 36 6.79 -7.05 -0.61
C ILE A 36 5.76 -7.66 -1.57
N PRO A 37 5.20 -8.85 -1.24
CA PRO A 37 4.19 -9.47 -2.06
C PRO A 37 2.96 -8.58 -2.25
N GLY A 38 2.54 -8.44 -3.51
CA GLY A 38 1.45 -7.55 -3.92
C GLY A 38 1.87 -6.13 -4.31
N ILE A 39 3.09 -5.68 -3.96
CA ILE A 39 3.62 -4.40 -4.44
C ILE A 39 4.30 -4.59 -5.80
N GLY A 40 3.53 -4.40 -6.86
CA GLY A 40 4.02 -4.42 -8.24
C GLY A 40 4.84 -3.16 -8.61
N GLY A 41 5.45 -3.17 -9.79
CA GLY A 41 6.30 -2.05 -10.24
C GLY A 41 5.56 -0.71 -10.33
N ILE A 42 4.30 -0.68 -10.76
CA ILE A 42 3.53 0.58 -10.81
C ILE A 42 3.10 1.04 -9.42
N VAL A 43 2.78 0.10 -8.53
CA VAL A 43 2.43 0.39 -7.14
C VAL A 43 3.64 0.97 -6.40
N ALA A 44 4.83 0.40 -6.60
CA ALA A 44 6.07 0.94 -6.05
C ALA A 44 6.38 2.35 -6.55
N VAL A 45 6.19 2.61 -7.86
CA VAL A 45 6.29 3.98 -8.42
C VAL A 45 5.30 4.92 -7.72
N GLY A 46 4.04 4.50 -7.60
CA GLY A 46 2.99 5.29 -6.94
C GLY A 46 3.31 5.59 -5.48
N ILE A 47 3.83 4.61 -4.73
CA ILE A 47 4.30 4.80 -3.35
C ILE A 47 5.41 5.85 -3.30
N ILE A 48 6.45 5.72 -4.15
CA ILE A 48 7.57 6.68 -4.15
C ILE A 48 7.10 8.09 -4.56
N ALA A 49 6.22 8.20 -5.56
CA ALA A 49 5.72 9.48 -6.05
C ALA A 49 4.81 10.20 -5.05
N GLU A 50 3.88 9.48 -4.42
CA GLU A 50 2.88 10.06 -3.52
C GLU A 50 3.40 10.25 -2.09
N LEU A 51 4.17 9.28 -1.58
CA LEU A 51 4.68 9.31 -0.20
C LEU A 51 6.04 9.98 -0.08
N GLY A 52 6.80 10.12 -1.18
CA GLY A 52 8.15 10.65 -1.16
C GLY A 52 9.09 9.75 -0.35
N ASP A 53 9.91 10.37 0.52
CA ASP A 53 10.73 9.60 1.44
C ASP A 53 9.90 9.06 2.61
N LEU A 54 9.70 7.75 2.67
CA LEU A 54 8.96 7.09 3.76
C LEU A 54 9.69 7.20 5.11
N ARG A 55 10.99 7.51 5.12
CA ARG A 55 11.77 7.70 6.36
C ARG A 55 11.29 8.89 7.18
N ARG A 56 10.57 9.85 6.56
CA ARG A 56 9.96 11.00 7.26
C ARG A 56 8.89 10.60 8.28
N PHE A 57 8.29 9.42 8.13
CA PHE A 57 7.26 8.95 9.06
C PHE A 57 7.90 8.34 10.30
N SER A 58 7.72 8.99 11.45
CA SER A 58 8.24 8.50 12.73
C SER A 58 7.62 7.17 13.16
N SER A 59 6.31 6.99 12.92
CA SER A 59 5.54 5.80 13.32
C SER A 59 4.61 5.30 12.22
N LEU A 60 4.28 4.01 12.26
CA LEU A 60 3.25 3.38 11.42
C LEU A 60 1.91 4.12 11.53
N LYS A 61 1.56 4.65 12.71
CA LYS A 61 0.31 5.41 12.90
C LYS A 61 0.26 6.67 12.01
N HIS A 62 1.38 7.37 11.86
CA HIS A 62 1.46 8.55 10.99
C HIS A 62 1.32 8.17 9.51
N LEU A 63 1.98 7.07 9.09
CA LEU A 63 1.83 6.55 7.73
C LEU A 63 0.37 6.12 7.45
N ALA A 64 -0.24 5.37 8.37
CA ALA A 64 -1.63 4.92 8.23
C ALA A 64 -2.64 6.06 8.20
N GLY A 65 -2.38 7.14 8.96
CA GLY A 65 -3.16 8.37 8.91
C GLY A 65 -3.03 9.09 7.56
N TYR A 66 -1.81 9.20 7.04
CA TYR A 66 -1.55 9.84 5.74
C TYR A 66 -2.19 9.09 4.57
N VAL A 67 -2.04 7.77 4.54
CA VAL A 67 -2.66 6.88 3.53
C VAL A 67 -4.19 6.80 3.73
N GLY A 68 -4.70 7.06 4.93
CA GLY A 68 -6.13 6.99 5.24
C GLY A 68 -6.65 5.56 5.45
N LEU A 69 -5.77 4.68 5.92
CA LEU A 69 -6.10 3.32 6.37
C LEU A 69 -6.30 3.23 7.89
N ALA A 70 -5.99 4.31 8.63
CA ALA A 70 -6.37 4.45 10.02
C ALA A 70 -7.87 4.79 10.16
N PRO A 71 -8.57 4.26 11.18
CA PRO A 71 -9.95 4.65 11.47
C PRO A 71 -10.00 6.12 11.88
N SER A 72 -11.03 6.84 11.44
CA SER A 72 -11.35 8.18 11.89
C SER A 72 -11.96 8.09 13.28
N ILE A 73 -11.34 8.78 14.24
CA ILE A 73 -11.85 8.90 15.61
C ILE A 73 -12.45 10.29 15.74
N TYR A 74 -13.69 10.36 16.23
CA TYR A 74 -14.32 11.60 16.66
C TYR A 74 -14.42 11.57 18.18
N GLU A 75 -13.70 12.48 18.83
CA GLU A 75 -13.74 12.64 20.27
C GLU A 75 -14.46 13.95 20.62
N SER A 76 -15.44 13.86 21.50
CA SER A 76 -16.13 15.02 22.08
C SER A 76 -16.42 14.74 23.55
N ALA A 77 -15.99 15.62 24.45
CA ALA A 77 -16.28 15.59 25.89
C ALA A 77 -16.20 14.18 26.51
N GLY A 78 -15.03 13.52 26.39
CA GLY A 78 -14.77 12.22 26.99
C GLY A 78 -15.36 11.00 26.26
N ASN A 79 -16.16 11.20 25.21
CA ASN A 79 -16.68 10.10 24.39
C ASN A 79 -15.91 10.00 23.06
N SER A 80 -15.26 8.87 22.83
CA SER A 80 -14.58 8.54 21.58
C SER A 80 -15.41 7.59 20.74
N LYS A 81 -15.75 8.01 19.51
CA LYS A 81 -16.49 7.18 18.55
C LYS A 81 -15.70 7.02 17.27
N SER A 82 -15.54 5.78 16.82
CA SER A 82 -14.95 5.48 15.50
C SER A 82 -15.98 5.76 14.41
N ARG A 83 -15.68 6.71 13.52
CA ARG A 83 -16.53 7.15 12.40
C ARG A 83 -16.23 6.41 11.08
N GLY A 84 -15.46 5.32 11.14
CA GLY A 84 -15.09 4.54 9.95
C GLY A 84 -13.88 5.13 9.20
N MET A 85 -13.86 5.03 7.88
CA MET A 85 -12.72 5.49 7.07
C MET A 85 -12.61 7.02 7.01
N ASN A 86 -11.40 7.55 7.16
CA ASN A 86 -11.15 8.97 7.00
C ASN A 86 -11.38 9.42 5.54
N PRO A 87 -12.26 10.40 5.27
CA PRO A 87 -12.45 10.94 3.92
C PRO A 87 -11.33 11.91 3.50
N ARG A 88 -10.61 12.51 4.47
CA ARG A 88 -9.50 13.45 4.27
C ARG A 88 -8.17 12.70 4.22
N CYS A 89 -7.96 11.94 3.15
CA CYS A 89 -6.72 11.20 2.93
C CYS A 89 -6.33 11.19 1.45
N ASN A 90 -5.12 10.74 1.14
CA ASN A 90 -4.73 10.47 -0.22
C ASN A 90 -5.48 9.22 -0.74
N ARG A 91 -6.47 9.43 -1.61
CA ARG A 91 -7.36 8.36 -2.11
C ARG A 91 -6.65 7.41 -3.07
N LEU A 92 -5.69 7.93 -3.84
CA LEU A 92 -4.93 7.14 -4.83
C LEU A 92 -4.02 6.14 -4.13
N ILE A 93 -3.25 6.59 -3.14
CA ILE A 93 -2.35 5.68 -2.43
C ILE A 93 -3.14 4.62 -1.64
N ARG A 94 -4.32 4.99 -1.11
CA ARG A 94 -5.22 4.03 -0.45
C ARG A 94 -5.68 2.94 -1.40
N SER A 95 -6.12 3.28 -2.61
CA SER A 95 -6.53 2.26 -3.59
C SER A 95 -5.36 1.36 -3.97
N TYR A 96 -4.15 1.91 -4.13
CA TYR A 96 -2.95 1.11 -4.41
C TYR A 96 -2.66 0.06 -3.33
N PHE A 97 -2.75 0.41 -2.05
CA PHE A 97 -2.56 -0.58 -0.98
C PHE A 97 -3.69 -1.62 -0.91
N VAL A 98 -4.93 -1.23 -1.22
CA VAL A 98 -6.06 -2.17 -1.28
C VAL A 98 -5.87 -3.16 -2.44
N GLU A 99 -5.48 -2.68 -3.64
CA GLU A 99 -5.18 -3.55 -4.78
C GLU A 99 -3.98 -4.45 -4.52
N ALA A 100 -2.93 -3.92 -3.90
CA ALA A 100 -1.77 -4.71 -3.48
C ALA A 100 -2.16 -5.82 -2.48
N SER A 101 -3.14 -5.55 -1.61
CA SER A 101 -3.62 -6.53 -0.62
C SER A 101 -4.24 -7.75 -1.27
N TRP A 102 -4.99 -7.59 -2.37
CA TRP A 102 -5.59 -8.72 -3.08
C TRP A 102 -4.55 -9.67 -3.65
N GLN A 103 -3.40 -9.15 -4.06
CA GLN A 103 -2.28 -9.96 -4.49
C GLN A 103 -1.53 -10.55 -3.28
N ALA A 104 -1.31 -9.76 -2.23
CA ALA A 104 -0.60 -10.19 -1.03
C ALA A 104 -1.25 -11.40 -0.36
N ILE A 105 -2.58 -11.46 -0.25
CA ILE A 105 -3.29 -12.62 0.35
C ILE A 105 -3.13 -13.94 -0.44
N ARG A 106 -2.70 -13.86 -1.71
CA ARG A 106 -2.49 -15.03 -2.56
C ARG A 106 -1.07 -15.58 -2.43
N THR A 107 -0.12 -14.71 -2.13
CA THR A 107 1.32 -14.99 -2.18
C THR A 107 1.96 -15.07 -0.80
N ASP A 108 1.51 -14.25 0.15
CA ASP A 108 2.08 -14.18 1.50
C ASP A 108 1.22 -14.95 2.51
N PRO A 109 1.80 -15.96 3.21
CA PRO A 109 1.05 -16.81 4.12
C PRO A 109 0.57 -16.06 5.37
N VAL A 110 1.25 -14.99 5.80
CA VAL A 110 0.81 -14.17 6.95
C VAL A 110 -0.45 -13.40 6.60
N MET A 111 -0.45 -12.72 5.46
CA MET A 111 -1.61 -11.97 4.98
C MET A 111 -2.77 -12.92 4.67
N GLN A 112 -2.48 -14.09 4.12
CA GLN A 112 -3.46 -15.14 3.88
C GLN A 112 -4.06 -15.68 5.18
N ALA A 113 -3.23 -15.98 6.19
CA ALA A 113 -3.69 -16.47 7.48
C ALA A 113 -4.66 -15.48 8.15
N TYR A 114 -4.32 -14.19 8.11
CA TYR A 114 -5.20 -13.14 8.61
C TYR A 114 -6.54 -13.10 7.87
N TYR A 115 -6.51 -13.16 6.54
CA TYR A 115 -7.71 -13.19 5.71
C TYR A 115 -8.59 -14.40 6.04
N ARG A 116 -7.98 -15.60 6.13
CA ARG A 116 -8.68 -16.86 6.45
C ARG A 116 -9.31 -16.86 7.83
N GLN A 117 -8.62 -16.32 8.84
CA GLN A 117 -9.15 -16.20 10.21
C GLN A 117 -10.42 -15.34 10.29
N HIS A 118 -10.62 -14.43 9.33
CA HIS A 118 -11.74 -13.49 9.32
C HIS A 118 -12.82 -13.83 8.29
N LEU A 119 -12.75 -15.02 7.68
CA LEU A 119 -13.80 -15.50 6.79
C LEU A 119 -15.18 -15.49 7.49
N GLY A 120 -16.23 -15.21 6.72
CA GLY A 120 -17.58 -15.00 7.23
C GLY A 120 -17.90 -13.56 7.67
N LYS A 121 -16.89 -12.68 7.76
CA LYS A 121 -17.09 -11.23 7.92
C LYS A 121 -17.13 -10.54 6.56
N ASP A 122 -17.50 -9.26 6.56
CA ASP A 122 -17.49 -8.41 5.37
C ASP A 122 -16.09 -8.34 4.73
N VAL A 123 -15.97 -8.92 3.53
CA VAL A 123 -14.73 -9.04 2.76
C VAL A 123 -14.05 -7.69 2.54
N LYS A 124 -14.82 -6.62 2.31
CA LYS A 124 -14.28 -5.28 2.10
C LYS A 124 -13.58 -4.76 3.34
N LYS A 125 -14.11 -5.07 4.53
CA LYS A 125 -13.47 -4.68 5.80
C LYS A 125 -12.21 -5.51 6.06
N ILE A 126 -12.20 -6.78 5.66
CA ILE A 126 -11.02 -7.64 5.81
C ILE A 126 -9.88 -7.12 4.94
N ILE A 127 -10.13 -6.84 3.65
CA ILE A 127 -9.08 -6.40 2.73
C ILE A 127 -8.48 -5.05 3.13
N VAL A 128 -9.30 -4.12 3.66
CA VAL A 128 -8.81 -2.84 4.19
C VAL A 128 -7.90 -3.06 5.41
N LYS A 129 -8.19 -4.05 6.26
CA LYS A 129 -7.30 -4.41 7.37
C LYS A 129 -6.02 -5.08 6.91
N VAL A 130 -6.06 -5.88 5.84
CA VAL A 130 -4.84 -6.42 5.20
C VAL A 130 -4.01 -5.27 4.62
N ALA A 131 -4.64 -4.29 3.97
CA ALA A 131 -3.96 -3.09 3.46
C ALA A 131 -3.27 -2.31 4.59
N HIS A 132 -3.94 -2.15 5.74
CA HIS A 132 -3.33 -1.55 6.92
C HIS A 132 -2.13 -2.37 7.43
N LYS A 133 -2.21 -3.71 7.40
CA LYS A 133 -1.09 -4.58 7.77
C LYS A 133 0.10 -4.46 6.83
N LEU A 134 -0.14 -4.30 5.52
CA LEU A 134 0.93 -4.08 4.52
C LEU A 134 1.73 -2.79 4.74
N LEU A 135 1.19 -1.81 5.46
CA LEU A 135 1.93 -0.59 5.77
C LEU A 135 3.14 -0.84 6.68
N SER A 136 3.07 -1.84 7.58
CA SER A 136 4.19 -2.19 8.48
C SER A 136 5.42 -2.65 7.70
N PRO A 137 5.35 -3.72 6.88
CA PRO A 137 6.50 -4.15 6.08
C PRO A 137 6.93 -3.06 5.11
N THR A 138 6.01 -2.28 4.54
CA THR A 138 6.37 -1.16 3.63
C THR A 138 7.26 -0.11 4.31
N LEU A 139 6.93 0.28 5.54
CA LEU A 139 7.76 1.22 6.30
C LEU A 139 9.05 0.56 6.79
N ALA A 140 8.97 -0.70 7.23
CA ALA A 140 10.11 -1.45 7.76
C ALA A 140 11.21 -1.62 6.71
N VAL A 141 10.90 -2.16 5.52
CA VAL A 141 11.92 -2.43 4.49
C VAL A 141 12.66 -1.17 4.05
N ILE A 142 12.00 -0.01 4.03
CA ILE A 142 12.64 1.28 3.67
C ILE A 142 13.54 1.80 4.79
N LYS A 143 13.15 1.59 6.06
CA LYS A 143 13.95 2.02 7.22
C LYS A 143 15.14 1.09 7.47
N THR A 144 14.93 -0.21 7.46
CA THR A 144 15.97 -1.23 7.69
C THR A 144 16.85 -1.44 6.48
N LYS A 145 16.39 -1.04 5.28
CA LYS A 145 17.05 -1.28 3.99
C LYS A 145 17.24 -2.78 3.69
N THR A 146 16.46 -3.63 4.35
CA THR A 146 16.44 -5.08 4.13
C THR A 146 15.21 -5.44 3.29
N PRO A 147 15.34 -6.29 2.25
CA PRO A 147 14.18 -6.77 1.50
C PRO A 147 13.25 -7.58 2.40
N TYR A 148 11.97 -7.60 2.05
CA TYR A 148 10.96 -8.38 2.74
C TYR A 148 11.13 -9.87 2.45
N GLU A 149 11.06 -10.69 3.50
CA GLU A 149 11.02 -12.14 3.40
C GLU A 149 9.57 -12.63 3.56
N ILE A 150 9.13 -13.46 2.63
CA ILE A 150 7.77 -13.99 2.60
C ILE A 150 7.53 -14.81 3.86
N GLY A 151 6.44 -14.53 4.57
CA GLY A 151 6.11 -15.24 5.81
C GLY A 151 6.56 -14.55 7.10
N VAL A 152 7.26 -13.42 7.02
CA VAL A 152 7.73 -12.69 8.21
C VAL A 152 6.87 -11.45 8.47
N ILE A 153 6.54 -11.18 9.74
CA ILE A 153 5.96 -9.88 10.15
C ILE A 153 7.12 -8.97 10.56
N ALA A 154 7.31 -7.87 9.82
CA ALA A 154 8.29 -6.82 10.12
C ALA A 154 7.65 -5.64 10.87
#